data_AF-A0A948WPI4-F1
#
_entry.id   AF-A0A948WPI4-F1
#
_cell.length_a   1.000
_cell.length_b   1.000
_cell.length_c   1.000
_cell.angle_alpha   90.00
_cell.angle_beta   90.00
_cell.angle_gamma   90.00
#
_symmetry.space_group_name_H-M   'P 1'
#
loop_
_entity.id
_entity.type
_entity.pdbx_description
1 polymer ?
#
loop_
_entity_poly.entity_id
_entity_poly.type
_entity_poly.pdbx_seq_one_letter_code
_entity_poly.pdbx_strand_id
1 'polypeptide(L)'
;MENSDTEKKWESALRRTEIVRSRVRPLETFQATRMPYVFLSELSSAASGTLVRRGHVVVEKPSLILPPNCQQFEGFEWDASMRAEAGTFMDFLLIRGVHFPSMRFNHASESLSVYDGRLQAAIDHFQGQFQRAEDLDTGLIAGPEDVWQFSVLIFTGAQILRGADGDIHRLLREYKEKKGGF
;
A
#
# COMPACT_ATOMS: atom_id res chain seq x y z
N MET A 1 1.27 -21.24 18.11
CA MET A 1 2.32 -20.54 17.37
C MET A 1 2.14 -19.07 17.63
N GLU A 2 3.17 -18.40 18.15
CA GLU A 2 3.15 -16.96 18.36
C GLU A 2 3.34 -16.29 16.98
N ASN A 3 2.39 -15.46 16.55
CA ASN A 3 2.52 -14.72 15.28
C ASN A 3 3.73 -13.79 15.36
N SER A 4 4.56 -13.79 14.31
CA SER A 4 5.71 -12.88 14.23
C SER A 4 5.25 -11.42 14.28
N ASP A 5 6.14 -10.51 14.68
CA ASP A 5 5.84 -9.07 14.71
C ASP A 5 5.42 -8.56 13.31
N THR A 6 6.07 -9.07 12.26
CA THR A 6 5.73 -8.82 10.86
C THR A 6 4.29 -9.23 10.54
N GLU A 7 3.86 -10.41 10.99
CA GLU A 7 2.49 -10.89 10.76
C GLU A 7 1.46 -9.99 11.45
N LYS A 8 1.72 -9.56 12.70
CA LYS A 8 0.84 -8.64 13.42
C LYS A 8 0.72 -7.29 12.72
N LYS A 9 1.85 -6.74 12.24
CA LYS A 9 1.91 -5.49 11.47
C LYS A 9 1.16 -5.61 10.13
N TRP A 10 1.39 -6.70 9.39
CA TRP A 10 0.67 -6.98 8.14
C TRP A 10 -0.84 -7.07 8.36
N GLU A 11 -1.26 -7.82 9.38
CA GLU A 11 -2.66 -7.94 9.75
C GLU A 11 -3.29 -6.60 10.18
N SER A 12 -2.54 -5.78 10.92
CA SER A 12 -2.94 -4.43 11.29
C SER A 12 -3.16 -3.57 10.05
N ALA A 13 -2.21 -3.61 9.10
CA ALA A 13 -2.31 -2.91 7.83
C ALA A 13 -3.53 -3.36 7.03
N LEU A 14 -3.75 -4.68 6.87
CA LEU A 14 -4.93 -5.20 6.16
C LEU A 14 -6.25 -4.73 6.76
N ARG A 15 -6.34 -4.65 8.10
CA ARG A 15 -7.55 -4.19 8.79
C ARG A 15 -7.77 -2.69 8.68
N ARG A 16 -6.70 -1.91 8.79
CA ARG A 16 -6.77 -0.46 9.07
C ARG A 16 -6.35 0.41 7.89
N THR A 17 -5.85 -0.18 6.80
CA THR A 17 -5.59 0.55 5.56
C THR A 17 -6.90 0.83 4.84
N GLU A 18 -7.10 2.09 4.50
CA GLU A 18 -8.18 2.56 3.66
C GLU A 18 -7.61 3.18 2.38
N ILE A 19 -8.01 2.63 1.23
CA ILE A 19 -7.73 3.24 -0.07
C ILE A 19 -8.86 4.23 -0.35
N VAL A 20 -8.69 5.46 0.15
CA VAL A 20 -9.66 6.56 0.01
C VAL A 20 -9.86 6.92 -1.46
N ARG A 21 -8.78 6.88 -2.25
CA ARG A 21 -8.81 7.15 -3.69
C ARG A 21 -7.87 6.25 -4.44
N SER A 22 -8.41 5.62 -5.49
CA SER A 22 -7.63 4.82 -6.43
C SER A 22 -7.18 5.63 -7.64
N ARG A 23 -6.13 5.14 -8.31
CA ARG A 23 -5.75 5.64 -9.63
C ARG A 23 -6.83 5.27 -10.65
N VAL A 24 -7.10 6.18 -11.59
CA VAL A 24 -8.07 5.92 -12.67
C VAL A 24 -7.41 5.21 -13.85
N ARG A 25 -6.17 5.58 -14.17
CA ARG A 25 -5.46 5.01 -15.32
C ARG A 25 -4.96 3.58 -15.03
N PRO A 26 -5.17 2.63 -15.96
CA PRO A 26 -4.66 1.27 -15.82
C PRO A 26 -3.13 1.26 -15.82
N LEU A 27 -2.57 0.11 -15.44
CA LEU A 27 -1.13 -0.12 -15.57
C LEU A 27 -0.73 -0.24 -17.03
N GLU A 28 0.47 0.23 -17.34
CA GLU A 28 1.09 0.01 -18.64
C GLU A 28 1.52 -1.46 -18.76
N THR A 29 1.06 -2.14 -19.81
CA THR A 29 1.32 -3.59 -20.01
C THR A 29 2.78 -3.89 -20.37
N PHE A 30 3.50 -2.89 -20.91
CA PHE A 30 4.85 -3.06 -21.46
C PHE A 30 5.88 -2.06 -20.93
N GLN A 31 5.47 -1.12 -20.08
CA GLN A 31 6.35 -0.08 -19.54
C GLN A 31 6.26 -0.02 -18.03
N ALA A 32 7.28 0.54 -17.40
CA ALA A 32 7.26 0.85 -15.99
C ALA A 32 6.10 1.82 -15.70
N THR A 33 5.23 1.47 -14.76
CA THR A 33 4.15 2.35 -14.32
C THR A 33 4.56 3.04 -13.03
N ARG A 34 4.65 4.36 -13.05
CA ARG A 34 4.82 5.17 -11.83
C ARG A 34 3.48 5.37 -11.16
N MET A 35 3.40 5.04 -9.87
CA MET A 35 2.19 5.12 -9.08
C MET A 35 2.40 6.08 -7.90
N PRO A 36 2.13 7.39 -8.09
CA PRO A 36 2.23 8.37 -7.03
C PRO A 36 1.16 8.12 -5.96
N TYR A 37 1.50 8.40 -4.70
CA TYR A 37 0.58 8.28 -3.57
C TYR A 37 0.76 9.43 -2.57
N VAL A 38 -0.33 9.72 -1.88
CA VAL A 38 -0.34 10.45 -0.61
C VAL A 38 -0.90 9.51 0.46
N PHE A 39 -0.12 9.29 1.51
CA PHE A 39 -0.49 8.51 2.67
C PHE A 39 -0.75 9.44 3.86
N LEU A 40 -1.87 9.23 4.53
CA LEU A 40 -2.34 10.01 5.67
C LEU A 40 -2.42 9.13 6.91
N SER A 41 -1.92 9.65 8.03
CA SER A 41 -2.04 8.98 9.32
C SER A 41 -2.34 9.98 10.43
N GLU A 42 -3.18 9.57 11.38
CA GLU A 42 -3.35 10.34 12.62
C GLU A 42 -2.05 10.30 13.42
N LEU A 43 -1.62 11.47 13.91
CA LEU A 43 -0.49 11.52 14.83
C LEU A 43 -0.89 10.84 16.14
N SER A 44 -0.04 9.95 16.63
CA SER A 44 -0.23 9.22 17.90
C SER A 44 -0.13 10.12 19.14
N SER A 45 0.32 11.36 18.99
CA SER A 45 0.49 12.34 20.07
C SER A 45 -0.75 13.23 20.24
N ALA A 46 -0.90 13.85 21.40
CA ALA A 46 -2.04 14.73 21.76
C ALA A 46 -2.21 15.99 20.90
N ALA A 47 -1.37 16.19 19.87
CA ALA A 47 -1.50 17.28 18.91
C ALA A 47 -2.52 16.92 17.82
N SER A 48 -3.48 17.81 17.57
CA SER A 48 -4.43 17.67 16.46
C SER A 48 -3.72 17.87 15.12
N GLY A 49 -3.13 16.82 14.57
CA GLY A 49 -2.45 16.88 13.28
C GLY A 49 -2.49 15.54 12.56
N THR A 50 -2.34 15.61 11.24
CA THR A 50 -2.29 14.45 10.35
C THR A 50 -0.93 14.39 9.69
N LEU A 51 -0.21 13.27 9.84
CA LEU A 51 1.02 13.02 9.12
C LEU A 51 0.69 12.82 7.64
N VAL A 52 1.40 13.53 6.77
CA VAL A 52 1.28 13.45 5.32
C VAL A 52 2.59 12.93 4.75
N ARG A 53 2.55 11.75 4.16
CA ARG A 53 3.67 11.17 3.42
C ARG A 53 3.35 11.17 1.93
N ARG A 54 4.28 11.66 1.12
CA ARG A 54 4.19 11.60 -0.34
C ARG A 54 5.31 10.73 -0.87
N GLY A 55 5.00 9.98 -1.90
CA GLY A 55 5.98 9.16 -2.59
C GLY A 55 5.37 8.53 -3.83
N HIS A 56 6.10 7.57 -4.38
CA HIS A 56 5.62 6.78 -5.49
C HIS A 56 6.18 5.36 -5.43
N VAL A 57 5.48 4.45 -6.09
CA VAL A 57 6.00 3.11 -6.41
C VAL A 57 6.11 3.00 -7.93
N VAL A 58 7.27 2.62 -8.43
CA VAL A 58 7.46 2.23 -9.83
C VAL A 58 7.29 0.72 -9.92
N VAL A 59 6.32 0.29 -10.72
CA VAL A 59 6.05 -1.12 -10.99
C VAL A 59 6.48 -1.43 -12.41
N GLU A 60 7.39 -2.40 -12.57
CA GLU A 60 7.91 -2.78 -13.89
C GLU A 60 8.06 -4.28 -14.04
N LYS A 61 8.00 -4.75 -15.30
CA LYS A 61 8.33 -6.14 -15.62
C LYS A 61 9.84 -6.36 -15.38
N PRO A 62 10.24 -7.49 -14.79
CA PRO A 62 11.66 -7.79 -14.64
C PRO A 62 12.32 -7.95 -16.02
N SER A 63 13.55 -7.44 -16.16
CA SER A 63 14.33 -7.49 -17.40
C SER A 63 14.89 -8.89 -17.74
N LEU A 64 14.83 -9.82 -16.79
CA LEU A 64 15.21 -11.23 -16.94
C LEU A 64 13.98 -12.12 -16.68
N ILE A 65 13.92 -13.29 -17.34
CA ILE A 65 12.92 -14.33 -17.01
C ILE A 65 13.19 -14.77 -15.57
N LEU A 66 12.40 -14.24 -14.64
CA LEU A 66 12.45 -14.67 -13.25
C LEU A 66 11.67 -15.98 -13.11
N PRO A 67 12.12 -16.90 -12.23
CA PRO A 67 11.27 -17.99 -11.76
C PRO A 67 9.92 -17.43 -11.26
N PRO A 68 8.83 -18.21 -11.34
CA PRO A 68 7.56 -17.80 -10.76
C PRO A 68 7.73 -17.47 -9.27
N ASN A 69 7.02 -16.44 -8.79
CA ASN A 69 7.04 -15.94 -7.42
C ASN A 69 8.32 -15.23 -6.95
N CYS A 70 9.17 -14.74 -7.87
CA CYS A 70 10.28 -13.85 -7.51
C CYS A 70 9.88 -12.37 -7.68
N GLN A 71 9.19 -11.79 -6.71
CA GLN A 71 8.99 -10.33 -6.66
C GLN A 71 10.23 -9.65 -6.08
N GLN A 72 10.53 -8.44 -6.56
CA GLN A 72 11.66 -7.66 -6.09
C GLN A 72 11.17 -6.34 -5.49
N PHE A 73 11.43 -6.11 -4.20
CA PHE A 73 11.10 -4.87 -3.51
C PHE A 73 12.36 -4.07 -3.23
N GLU A 74 12.42 -2.85 -3.76
CA GLU A 74 13.51 -1.90 -3.53
C GLU A 74 12.96 -0.63 -2.88
N GLY A 75 13.75 0.00 -2.00
CA GLY A 75 13.40 1.28 -1.38
C GLY A 75 12.28 1.23 -0.33
N PHE A 76 11.81 0.03 0.01
CA PHE A 76 11.02 -0.21 1.23
C PHE A 76 11.96 -0.37 2.43
N GLU A 77 11.65 0.36 3.50
CA GLU A 77 12.43 0.41 4.75
C GLU A 77 11.89 -0.60 5.76
N TRP A 78 11.90 -1.88 5.37
CA TRP A 78 11.56 -2.96 6.27
C TRP A 78 12.48 -2.93 7.51
N ASP A 79 11.91 -3.06 8.71
CA ASP A 79 12.70 -3.18 9.93
C ASP A 79 13.52 -4.48 9.94
N ALA A 80 14.45 -4.63 10.89
CA ALA A 80 15.35 -5.78 10.94
C ALA A 80 14.62 -7.13 11.08
N SER A 81 13.51 -7.18 11.84
CA SER A 81 12.64 -8.37 11.91
C SER A 81 12.00 -8.67 10.55
N MET A 82 11.53 -7.64 9.86
CA MET A 82 10.89 -7.75 8.56
C MET A 82 11.87 -8.10 7.42
N ARG A 83 13.15 -7.70 7.52
CA ARG A 83 14.21 -8.05 6.54
C ARG A 83 14.69 -9.48 6.69
N ALA A 84 14.90 -9.93 7.93
CA ALA A 84 15.21 -11.34 8.21
C ALA A 84 14.07 -12.24 7.72
N GLU A 85 12.85 -11.72 7.78
CA GLU A 85 11.64 -12.37 7.28
C GLU A 85 11.26 -11.92 5.86
N ALA A 86 12.03 -11.15 5.08
CA ALA A 86 11.50 -10.58 3.82
C ALA A 86 11.33 -11.64 2.71
N GLY A 87 12.26 -12.60 2.64
CA GLY A 87 12.05 -13.84 1.89
C GLY A 87 10.86 -14.63 2.47
N THR A 88 10.77 -14.66 3.80
CA THR A 88 9.68 -15.29 4.56
C THR A 88 8.34 -14.56 4.46
N PHE A 89 8.29 -13.28 4.08
CA PHE A 89 7.09 -12.45 4.06
C PHE A 89 6.34 -12.70 2.77
N MET A 90 7.06 -12.76 1.65
CA MET A 90 6.48 -13.21 0.39
C MET A 90 6.08 -14.68 0.49
N ASP A 91 6.90 -15.54 1.10
CA ASP A 91 6.51 -16.92 1.39
C ASP A 91 5.28 -17.00 2.31
N PHE A 92 5.19 -16.16 3.34
CA PHE A 92 4.06 -16.05 4.25
C PHE A 92 2.79 -15.63 3.52
N LEU A 93 2.89 -14.63 2.65
CA LEU A 93 1.79 -14.18 1.80
C LEU A 93 1.34 -15.31 0.86
N LEU A 94 2.28 -16.01 0.22
CA LEU A 94 2.01 -17.14 -0.66
C LEU A 94 1.31 -18.29 0.09
N ILE A 95 1.79 -18.65 1.28
CA ILE A 95 1.16 -19.67 2.14
C ILE A 95 -0.28 -19.28 2.51
N ARG A 96 -0.58 -17.98 2.59
CA ARG A 96 -1.92 -17.44 2.85
C ARG A 96 -2.75 -17.22 1.58
N GLY A 97 -2.25 -17.64 0.41
CA GLY A 97 -2.94 -17.53 -0.89
C GLY A 97 -2.88 -16.13 -1.51
N VAL A 98 -2.02 -15.23 -1.00
CA VAL A 98 -1.81 -13.90 -1.56
C VAL A 98 -0.71 -13.97 -2.62
N HIS A 99 -1.11 -13.84 -3.88
CA HIS A 99 -0.19 -13.84 -5.02
C HIS A 99 0.02 -12.42 -5.54
N PHE A 100 1.25 -11.92 -5.42
CA PHE A 100 1.68 -10.74 -6.17
C PHE A 100 2.25 -11.18 -7.52
N PRO A 101 1.97 -10.47 -8.62
CA PRO A 101 2.61 -10.77 -9.90
C PRO A 101 4.13 -10.59 -9.81
N SER A 102 4.87 -11.42 -10.54
CA SER A 102 6.34 -11.33 -10.65
C SER A 102 6.75 -10.04 -11.36
N MET A 103 6.83 -8.95 -10.58
CA MET A 103 7.22 -7.61 -11.01
C MET A 103 8.26 -7.03 -10.05
N ARG A 104 8.98 -6.02 -10.50
CA ARG A 104 9.85 -5.20 -9.65
C ARG A 104 9.06 -4.00 -9.15
N PHE A 105 9.17 -3.76 -7.85
CA PHE A 105 8.51 -2.70 -7.11
C PHE A 105 9.58 -1.81 -6.50
N ASN A 106 9.80 -0.64 -7.07
CA ASN A 106 10.74 0.34 -6.53
C ASN A 106 9.96 1.46 -5.84
N HIS A 107 10.09 1.54 -4.52
CA HIS A 107 9.44 2.55 -3.70
C HIS A 107 10.40 3.70 -3.40
N ALA A 108 9.90 4.92 -3.53
CA ALA A 108 10.61 6.12 -3.10
C ALA A 108 9.66 7.06 -2.33
N SER A 109 10.07 7.40 -1.11
CA SER A 109 9.43 8.45 -0.32
C SER A 109 10.00 9.81 -0.75
N GLU A 110 9.14 10.77 -1.06
CA GLU A 110 9.53 12.10 -1.54
C GLU A 110 9.49 13.16 -0.44
N SER A 111 8.45 13.14 0.39
CA SER A 111 8.30 14.13 1.46
C SER A 111 7.51 13.60 2.64
N LEU A 112 7.83 14.11 3.83
CA LEU A 112 7.07 13.93 5.06
C LEU A 112 6.73 15.31 5.63
N SER A 113 5.45 15.56 5.87
CA SER A 113 4.97 16.83 6.45
C SER A 113 3.79 16.59 7.38
N VAL A 114 3.34 17.64 8.06
CA VAL A 114 2.17 17.60 8.94
C VAL A 114 1.11 18.54 8.36
N TYR A 115 -0.11 18.03 8.24
CA TYR A 115 -1.31 18.81 8.00
C TYR A 115 -1.94 19.18 9.35
N ASP A 116 -2.20 20.47 9.55
CA ASP A 116 -2.87 20.96 10.75
C ASP A 116 -4.37 20.67 10.66
N GLY A 117 -4.80 19.63 11.37
CA GLY A 117 -6.16 19.12 11.33
C GLY A 117 -6.25 17.61 11.48
N ARG A 118 -7.46 17.14 11.78
CA ARG A 118 -7.77 15.71 11.91
C ARG A 118 -7.74 15.00 10.56
N LEU A 119 -7.62 13.67 10.59
CA LEU A 119 -7.49 12.84 9.39
C LEU A 119 -8.57 13.10 8.34
N GLN A 120 -9.84 13.22 8.75
CA GLN A 120 -10.93 13.49 7.82
C GLN A 120 -10.76 14.83 7.09
N ALA A 121 -10.34 15.88 7.81
CA ALA A 121 -10.11 17.18 7.19
C ALA A 121 -8.93 17.15 6.20
N ALA A 122 -7.90 16.35 6.50
CA ALA A 122 -6.78 16.12 5.58
C ALA A 122 -7.25 15.34 4.33
N ILE A 123 -8.08 14.31 4.51
CA ILE A 123 -8.68 13.54 3.40
C ILE A 123 -9.43 14.48 2.46
N ASP A 124 -10.36 15.28 3.00
CA ASP A 124 -11.20 16.19 2.23
C ASP A 124 -10.33 17.24 1.51
N HIS A 125 -9.30 17.76 2.20
CA HIS A 125 -8.33 18.70 1.64
C HIS A 125 -7.61 18.12 0.40
N PHE A 126 -7.04 16.92 0.52
CA PHE A 126 -6.28 16.29 -0.56
C PHE A 126 -7.19 15.84 -1.71
N GLN A 127 -8.39 15.31 -1.43
CA GLN A 127 -9.37 15.02 -2.47
C GLN A 127 -9.72 16.27 -3.28
N GLY A 128 -10.01 17.39 -2.60
CA GLY A 128 -10.28 18.67 -3.26
C GLY A 128 -9.07 19.20 -4.04
N GLN A 129 -7.84 19.00 -3.55
CA GLN A 129 -6.62 19.34 -4.27
C GLN A 129 -6.49 18.54 -5.57
N PHE A 130 -6.66 17.22 -5.52
CA PHE A 130 -6.56 16.38 -6.72
C PHE A 130 -7.65 16.69 -7.73
N GLN A 131 -8.87 16.98 -7.27
CA GLN A 131 -9.97 17.35 -8.15
C GLN A 131 -9.67 18.65 -8.90
N ARG A 132 -9.20 19.70 -8.20
CA ARG A 132 -8.84 20.99 -8.82
C ARG A 132 -7.67 20.89 -9.78
N ALA A 133 -6.74 19.99 -9.52
CA ALA A 133 -5.57 19.75 -10.37
C ALA A 133 -5.84 18.78 -11.53
N GLU A 134 -7.06 18.23 -11.63
CA GLU A 134 -7.41 17.14 -12.56
C GLU A 134 -6.44 15.94 -12.47
N ASP A 135 -5.85 15.71 -11.30
CA ASP A 135 -4.87 14.66 -11.08
C ASP A 135 -5.57 13.32 -10.99
N LEU A 136 -5.54 12.51 -12.05
CA LEU A 136 -6.15 11.17 -12.09
C LEU A 136 -5.22 10.03 -11.65
N ASP A 137 -3.98 10.35 -11.31
CA ASP A 137 -2.89 9.38 -11.12
C ASP A 137 -2.58 9.10 -9.65
N THR A 138 -2.68 10.13 -8.80
CA THR A 138 -2.27 10.04 -7.39
C THR A 138 -3.30 9.32 -6.54
N GLY A 139 -2.86 8.23 -5.91
CA GLY A 139 -3.63 7.53 -4.90
C GLY A 139 -3.69 8.28 -3.57
N LEU A 140 -4.80 8.14 -2.85
CA LEU A 140 -4.95 8.62 -1.48
C LEU A 140 -5.20 7.44 -0.56
N ILE A 141 -4.33 7.28 0.43
CA ILE A 141 -4.31 6.15 1.35
C ILE A 141 -4.40 6.72 2.77
N ALA A 142 -5.19 6.11 3.63
CA ALA A 142 -5.19 6.37 5.07
C ALA A 142 -4.87 5.09 5.83
N GLY A 143 -4.15 5.20 6.94
CA GLY A 143 -3.81 4.04 7.77
C GLY A 143 -2.92 4.37 8.95
N PRO A 144 -2.53 3.37 9.74
CA PRO A 144 -1.68 3.58 10.90
C PRO A 144 -0.23 3.88 10.50
N GLU A 145 0.41 4.82 11.22
CA GLU A 145 1.76 5.30 10.93
C GLU A 145 2.79 4.18 10.98
N ASP A 146 2.69 3.27 11.95
CA ASP A 146 3.64 2.18 12.19
C ASP A 146 3.66 1.11 11.08
N VAL A 147 2.64 1.09 10.20
CA VAL A 147 2.51 0.11 9.10
C VAL A 147 2.27 0.77 7.74
N TRP A 148 2.72 2.02 7.58
CA TRP A 148 2.51 2.79 6.36
C TRP A 148 3.05 2.11 5.09
N GLN A 149 4.18 1.40 5.17
CA GLN A 149 4.78 0.70 4.02
C GLN A 149 3.93 -0.47 3.53
N PHE A 150 3.30 -1.20 4.45
CA PHE A 150 2.31 -2.21 4.10
C PHE A 150 1.07 -1.60 3.49
N SER A 151 0.64 -0.44 3.98
CA SER A 151 -0.51 0.30 3.42
C SER A 151 -0.24 0.69 1.95
N VAL A 152 0.99 1.16 1.65
CA VAL A 152 1.44 1.46 0.28
C VAL A 152 1.49 0.19 -0.57
N LEU A 153 1.99 -0.93 -0.03
CA LEU A 153 2.03 -2.21 -0.75
C LEU A 153 0.62 -2.74 -1.08
N ILE A 154 -0.30 -2.68 -0.12
CA ILE A 154 -1.72 -3.05 -0.29
C ILE A 154 -2.35 -2.17 -1.39
N PHE A 155 -2.11 -0.87 -1.35
CA PHE A 155 -2.57 0.04 -2.40
C PHE A 155 -2.02 -0.36 -3.76
N THR A 156 -0.72 -0.63 -3.87
CA THR A 156 -0.09 -0.99 -5.14
C THR A 156 -0.64 -2.29 -5.69
N GLY A 157 -0.74 -3.34 -4.87
CA GLY A 157 -1.39 -4.60 -5.24
C GLY A 157 -2.83 -4.39 -5.69
N ALA A 158 -3.57 -3.50 -5.02
CA ALA A 158 -4.94 -3.19 -5.38
C ALA A 158 -5.08 -2.49 -6.74
N GLN A 159 -4.16 -1.60 -7.11
CA GLN A 159 -4.17 -1.00 -8.45
C GLN A 159 -3.82 -2.04 -9.51
N ILE A 160 -2.87 -2.95 -9.22
CA ILE A 160 -2.46 -3.97 -10.19
C ILE A 160 -3.61 -4.91 -10.53
N LEU A 161 -4.33 -5.38 -9.52
CA LEU A 161 -5.47 -6.28 -9.72
C LEU A 161 -6.70 -5.57 -10.27
N ARG A 162 -6.81 -4.24 -10.15
CA ARG A 162 -7.82 -3.49 -10.92
C ARG A 162 -7.48 -3.39 -12.40
N GLY A 163 -6.19 -3.32 -12.75
CA GLY A 163 -5.74 -3.33 -14.14
C GLY A 163 -5.74 -4.71 -14.79
N ALA A 164 -5.62 -5.76 -13.99
CA ALA A 164 -5.68 -7.17 -14.39
C ALA A 164 -6.91 -7.83 -13.77
N ASP A 165 -8.09 -7.66 -14.38
CA ASP A 165 -9.37 -8.33 -14.05
C ASP A 165 -9.51 -8.88 -12.60
N GLY A 166 -9.71 -7.97 -11.64
CA GLY A 166 -10.59 -8.04 -10.47
C GLY A 166 -10.57 -9.27 -9.57
N ASP A 167 -9.70 -9.32 -8.55
CA ASP A 167 -9.86 -10.29 -7.43
C ASP A 167 -9.53 -9.79 -6.01
N ILE A 168 -8.92 -8.60 -5.82
CA ILE A 168 -8.58 -8.11 -4.46
C ILE A 168 -9.71 -7.39 -3.74
N HIS A 169 -10.65 -6.79 -4.47
CA HIS A 169 -11.86 -6.26 -3.85
C HIS A 169 -12.67 -7.38 -3.19
N ARG A 170 -12.57 -8.59 -3.74
CA ARG A 170 -13.09 -9.81 -3.12
C ARG A 170 -12.27 -10.19 -1.90
N LEU A 171 -10.95 -10.27 -1.96
CA LEU A 171 -10.11 -10.62 -0.81
C LEU A 171 -10.22 -9.63 0.38
N LEU A 172 -10.17 -8.32 0.12
CA LEU A 172 -10.33 -7.30 1.17
C LEU A 172 -11.74 -7.30 1.76
N ARG A 173 -12.76 -7.57 0.93
CA ARG A 173 -14.15 -7.71 1.38
C ARG A 173 -14.34 -8.98 2.19
N GLU A 174 -13.87 -10.12 1.70
CA GLU A 174 -13.92 -11.41 2.40
C GLU A 174 -13.19 -11.36 3.74
N TYR A 175 -12.08 -10.62 3.83
CA TYR A 175 -11.39 -10.41 5.11
C TYR A 175 -12.21 -9.55 6.08
N LYS A 176 -12.88 -8.48 5.59
CA LYS A 176 -13.78 -7.66 6.39
C LYS A 176 -15.05 -8.42 6.82
N GLU A 177 -15.61 -9.24 5.94
CA GLU A 177 -16.82 -10.03 6.18
C GLU A 177 -16.57 -11.19 7.15
N LYS A 178 -15.41 -11.88 7.06
CA LYS A 178 -15.05 -12.99 7.97
C LYS A 178 -14.84 -12.58 9.43
N LYS A 179 -14.69 -11.29 9.76
CA LYS A 179 -14.54 -10.79 11.15
C LYS A 179 -15.66 -9.83 11.58
N GLY A 180 -16.63 -9.55 10.72
CA GLY A 180 -17.85 -8.78 11.06
C GLY A 180 -19.04 -9.65 11.51
N GLY A 181 -18.87 -10.98 11.54
CA GLY A 181 -19.87 -11.93 12.03
C GLY A 181 -19.45 -12.50 13.39
N PHE A 182 -20.14 -12.01 14.43
CA PHE A 182 -20.08 -12.34 15.87
C PHE A 182 -18.93 -11.72 16.68
#